data_AF-A0A975J8R4-F1
#
_entry.id   AF-A0A975J8R4-F1
#
_cell.length_a   1.000
_cell.length_b   1.000
_cell.length_c   1.000
_cell.angle_alpha   90.00
_cell.angle_beta   90.00
_cell.angle_gamma   90.00
#
_symmetry.space_group_name_H-M   'P 1'
#
loop_
_entity.id
_entity.type
_entity.pdbx_description
1 polymer ?
#
loop_
_entity_poly.entity_id
_entity_poly.type
_entity_poly.pdbx_seq_one_letter_code
_entity_poly.pdbx_strand_id
1 'polypeptide(L)'
;MLKSCKYCMRIHDSKFDCGKKPKRKKEVNDINKFRWSRRWREKREQIAERDKYLCQLAIREEPPRYIHSDIEVHHIAPIAEDYDLRLEDSNLITLSEEYHEKAECGEITKEYLRSILKEQYGYDYPPGE
;
A
#
# COMPACT_ATOMS: atom_id res chain seq x y z
N MET A 1 -5.77 40.98 11.57
CA MET A 1 -4.56 41.75 11.18
C MET A 1 -4.53 41.84 9.67
N LEU A 2 -4.49 43.06 9.14
CA LEU A 2 -4.45 43.30 7.70
C LEU A 2 -3.10 42.86 7.13
N LYS A 3 -3.12 42.12 6.02
CA LYS A 3 -1.91 41.70 5.31
C LYS A 3 -2.13 41.72 3.80
N SER A 4 -1.05 41.87 3.05
CA SER A 4 -1.09 41.73 1.60
C SER A 4 -1.43 40.30 1.20
N CYS A 5 -2.43 40.14 0.33
CA CYS A 5 -2.85 38.84 -0.18
C CYS A 5 -2.10 38.49 -1.47
N LYS A 6 -1.32 37.41 -1.46
CA LYS A 6 -0.55 36.92 -2.63
C LYS A 6 -1.39 36.50 -3.84
N TYR A 7 -2.72 36.38 -3.71
CA TYR A 7 -3.60 35.91 -4.77
C TYR A 7 -4.34 37.05 -5.47
N CYS A 8 -4.80 38.05 -4.73
CA CYS A 8 -5.53 39.20 -5.28
C CYS A 8 -4.74 40.51 -5.25
N MET A 9 -3.55 40.51 -4.65
CA MET A 9 -2.63 41.65 -4.51
C MET A 9 -3.20 42.84 -3.72
N ARG A 10 -4.34 42.66 -3.03
CA ARG A 10 -4.95 43.68 -2.16
C ARG A 10 -4.61 43.42 -0.69
N ILE A 11 -4.75 44.47 0.13
CA ILE A 11 -4.58 44.39 1.59
C ILE A 11 -5.96 44.14 2.21
N HIS A 12 -6.09 43.03 2.92
CA HIS A 12 -7.30 42.71 3.66
C HIS A 12 -6.96 41.81 4.86
N ASP A 13 -7.94 41.57 5.73
CA ASP A 13 -7.74 40.67 6.86
C ASP A 13 -7.45 39.24 6.37
N SER A 14 -6.68 38.49 7.16
CA SER A 14 -6.31 37.12 6.84
C SER A 14 -7.50 36.17 6.72
N LYS A 15 -8.63 36.49 7.37
CA LYS A 15 -9.88 35.72 7.32
C LYS A 15 -10.78 36.09 6.14
N PHE A 16 -10.52 37.21 5.45
CA PHE A 16 -11.31 37.62 4.30
C PHE A 16 -11.02 36.72 3.09
N ASP A 17 -12.07 36.10 2.55
CA ASP A 17 -11.96 35.31 1.32
C ASP A 17 -12.05 36.22 0.09
N CYS A 18 -10.91 36.42 -0.56
CA CYS A 18 -10.82 37.21 -1.79
C CYS A 18 -11.26 36.48 -3.06
N GLY A 19 -11.67 35.21 -2.98
CA GLY A 19 -12.12 34.40 -4.12
C GLY A 19 -11.01 33.96 -5.10
N LYS A 20 -9.84 34.60 -5.08
CA LYS A 20 -8.69 34.26 -5.95
C LYS A 20 -7.78 33.16 -5.40
N LYS A 21 -8.02 32.71 -4.16
CA LYS A 21 -7.25 31.62 -3.55
C LYS A 21 -7.66 30.30 -4.21
N PRO A 22 -6.73 29.51 -4.78
CA PRO A 22 -7.08 28.23 -5.39
C PRO A 22 -7.66 27.29 -4.33
N LYS A 23 -8.84 26.75 -4.61
CA LYS A 23 -9.44 25.69 -3.78
C LYS A 23 -8.74 24.38 -4.13
N ARG A 24 -7.96 23.82 -3.20
CA ARG A 24 -7.44 22.46 -3.35
C ARG A 24 -8.63 21.48 -3.36
N LYS A 25 -9.02 21.01 -4.55
CA LYS A 25 -9.86 19.82 -4.67
C LYS A 25 -8.92 18.63 -4.49
N LYS A 26 -8.97 17.97 -3.33
CA LYS A 26 -8.34 16.66 -3.19
C LYS A 26 -9.34 15.68 -3.78
N GLU A 27 -9.09 15.17 -4.99
CA GLU A 27 -9.87 14.04 -5.49
C GLU A 27 -9.69 12.90 -4.51
N VAL A 28 -10.79 12.44 -3.93
CA VAL A 28 -10.73 11.35 -2.96
C VAL A 28 -10.63 10.06 -3.77
N ASN A 29 -9.39 9.70 -4.14
CA ASN A 29 -9.09 8.43 -4.81
C ASN A 29 -9.57 7.27 -3.92
N ASP A 30 -10.43 6.39 -4.43
CA ASP A 30 -10.99 5.27 -3.68
C ASP A 30 -9.92 4.31 -3.14
N ILE A 31 -8.73 4.29 -3.76
CA ILE A 31 -7.54 3.58 -3.26
C ILE A 31 -7.09 4.16 -1.90
N ASN A 32 -7.07 5.48 -1.75
CA ASN A 32 -6.70 6.12 -0.48
C ASN A 32 -7.74 5.87 0.60
N LYS A 33 -9.03 5.89 0.26
CA LYS A 33 -10.10 5.49 1.20
C LYS A 33 -9.92 4.04 1.64
N PHE A 34 -9.61 3.14 0.70
CA PHE A 34 -9.38 1.74 1.00
C PHE A 34 -8.19 1.53 1.94
N ARG A 35 -7.05 2.18 1.68
CA ARG A 35 -5.85 2.11 2.53
C ARG A 35 -6.10 2.59 3.97
N TRP A 36 -7.08 3.47 4.19
CA TRP A 36 -7.49 3.90 5.54
C TRP A 36 -8.67 3.12 6.11
N SER A 37 -9.23 2.18 5.33
CA SER A 37 -10.42 1.45 5.73
C SER A 37 -10.10 0.44 6.84
N ARG A 38 -11.09 0.22 7.71
CA ARG A 38 -11.05 -0.85 8.71
C ARG A 38 -10.84 -2.23 8.06
N ARG A 39 -11.45 -2.47 6.91
CA ARG A 39 -11.36 -3.73 6.16
C ARG A 39 -9.93 -4.04 5.73
N TRP A 40 -9.18 -3.02 5.26
CA TRP A 40 -7.75 -3.20 4.97
C TRP A 40 -6.96 -3.48 6.24
N ARG A 41 -7.20 -2.73 7.33
CA ARG A 41 -6.51 -2.93 8.61
C ARG A 41 -6.70 -4.35 9.18
N GLU A 42 -7.90 -4.91 9.06
CA GLU A 42 -8.19 -6.29 9.49
C GLU A 42 -7.53 -7.30 8.56
N LYS A 43 -7.61 -7.12 7.24
CA LYS A 43 -6.96 -8.02 6.28
C LYS A 43 -5.43 -8.02 6.42
N ARG A 44 -4.78 -6.86 6.56
CA ARG A 44 -3.32 -6.80 6.75
C ARG A 44 -2.87 -7.54 8.01
N GLU A 45 -3.67 -7.50 9.08
CA GLU A 45 -3.36 -8.22 10.32
C GLU A 45 -3.49 -9.73 10.10
N GLN A 46 -4.57 -10.17 9.43
CA GLN A 46 -4.76 -11.56 9.05
C GLN A 46 -3.59 -12.10 8.21
N ILE A 47 -3.11 -11.33 7.23
CA ILE A 47 -1.98 -11.72 6.38
C ILE A 47 -0.67 -11.75 7.16
N ALA A 48 -0.42 -10.75 8.01
CA ALA A 48 0.76 -10.74 8.87
C ALA A 48 0.76 -11.95 9.83
N GLU A 49 -0.38 -12.28 10.43
CA GLU A 49 -0.53 -13.46 11.30
C GLU A 49 -0.31 -14.78 10.52
N ARG A 50 -0.89 -14.91 9.31
CA ARG A 50 -0.67 -16.06 8.39
C ARG A 50 0.81 -16.25 8.07
N ASP A 51 1.51 -15.14 7.89
CA ASP A 51 2.94 -15.08 7.56
C ASP A 51 3.83 -15.14 8.82
N LYS A 52 3.24 -15.35 10.01
CA LYS A 52 3.89 -15.39 11.32
C LYS A 52 4.69 -14.14 11.66
N TYR A 53 4.27 -12.99 11.14
CA TYR A 53 4.96 -11.71 11.23
C TYR A 53 6.41 -11.79 10.75
N LEU A 54 6.66 -12.58 9.71
CA LEU A 54 7.99 -12.72 9.11
C LEU A 54 7.96 -12.28 7.65
N CYS A 55 9.03 -11.63 7.21
CA CYS A 55 9.26 -11.36 5.80
C CYS A 55 9.40 -12.68 5.03
N GLN A 56 8.48 -12.93 4.10
CA GLN A 56 8.43 -14.20 3.37
C GLN A 56 9.61 -14.40 2.41
N LEU A 57 10.29 -13.33 2.00
CA LEU A 57 11.50 -13.44 1.19
C LEU A 57 12.76 -13.66 2.03
N ALA A 58 12.90 -12.96 3.15
CA ALA A 58 14.07 -13.07 4.01
C ALA A 58 14.25 -14.50 4.57
N ILE A 59 13.15 -15.16 4.92
CA ILE A 59 13.18 -16.55 5.44
C ILE A 59 13.57 -17.59 4.38
N ARG A 60 13.61 -17.21 3.10
CA ARG A 60 13.97 -18.07 1.95
C ARG A 60 15.40 -17.85 1.47
N GLU A 61 16.14 -16.95 2.09
CA GLU A 61 17.56 -16.76 1.81
C GLU A 61 18.39 -17.95 2.29
N GLU A 62 19.62 -18.05 1.79
CA GLU A 62 20.61 -19.03 2.24
C GLU A 62 21.87 -18.28 2.73
N PRO A 63 22.10 -18.18 4.06
CA PRO A 63 21.28 -18.70 5.14
C PRO A 63 19.99 -17.87 5.38
N PRO A 64 18.94 -18.44 5.99
CA PRO A 64 17.69 -17.71 6.24
C PRO A 64 17.85 -16.54 7.21
N ARG A 65 17.22 -15.39 6.88
CA ARG A 65 17.08 -14.24 7.78
C ARG A 65 15.66 -14.17 8.34
N TYR A 66 15.53 -14.11 9.67
CA TYR A 66 14.24 -14.01 10.37
C TYR A 66 13.89 -12.56 10.68
N ILE A 67 13.46 -11.81 9.66
CA ILE A 67 13.06 -10.40 9.81
C ILE A 67 11.60 -10.30 10.23
N HIS A 68 11.35 -9.73 11.41
CA HIS A 68 10.02 -9.54 11.99
C HIS A 68 9.70 -8.07 12.37
N SER A 69 10.66 -7.16 12.23
CA SER A 69 10.45 -5.72 12.37
C SER A 69 10.37 -5.07 10.99
N ASP A 70 9.73 -3.90 10.92
CA ASP A 70 9.69 -3.08 9.70
C ASP A 70 9.15 -3.86 8.48
N ILE A 71 8.10 -4.64 8.75
CA ILE A 71 7.39 -5.45 7.75
C ILE A 71 6.07 -4.80 7.34
N GLU A 72 5.73 -4.97 6.07
CA GLU A 72 4.51 -4.46 5.45
C GLU A 72 3.86 -5.55 4.58
N VAL A 73 2.53 -5.52 4.49
CA VAL A 73 1.79 -6.40 3.56
C VAL A 73 1.77 -5.73 2.19
N HIS A 74 2.44 -6.37 1.24
CA HIS A 74 2.56 -5.94 -0.14
C HIS A 74 1.42 -6.50 -1.01
N HIS A 75 0.91 -5.65 -1.92
CA HIS A 75 -0.03 -6.04 -2.97
C HIS A 75 0.74 -6.48 -4.21
N ILE A 76 0.74 -7.78 -4.54
CA ILE A 76 1.49 -8.32 -5.69
C ILE A 76 1.02 -7.69 -7.01
N ALA A 77 -0.29 -7.67 -7.24
CA ALA A 77 -0.95 -6.82 -8.22
C ALA A 77 -1.40 -5.53 -7.51
N PRO A 78 -0.86 -4.36 -7.90
CA PRO A 78 -1.26 -3.08 -7.33
C PRO A 78 -2.78 -2.87 -7.39
N ILE A 79 -3.34 -2.26 -6.34
CA ILE A 79 -4.77 -1.94 -6.24
C ILE A 79 -5.28 -1.13 -7.45
N ALA A 80 -4.39 -0.35 -8.09
CA ALA A 80 -4.70 0.45 -9.28
C ALA A 80 -4.83 -0.38 -10.57
N GLU A 81 -4.17 -1.55 -10.64
CA GLU A 81 -4.26 -2.46 -11.79
C GLU A 81 -5.52 -3.33 -11.70
N ASP A 82 -5.80 -3.87 -10.51
CA ASP A 82 -6.95 -4.71 -10.26
C ASP A 82 -7.50 -4.45 -8.85
N TYR A 83 -8.62 -3.75 -8.80
CA TYR A 83 -9.25 -3.39 -7.53
C TYR A 83 -9.86 -4.61 -6.86
N ASP A 84 -10.33 -5.62 -7.59
CA ASP A 84 -11.04 -6.76 -7.02
C ASP A 84 -10.11 -7.66 -6.22
N LEU A 85 -8.83 -7.70 -6.60
CA LEU A 85 -7.77 -8.43 -5.88
C LEU A 85 -7.27 -7.77 -4.59
N ARG A 86 -7.73 -6.57 -4.24
CA ARG A 86 -7.18 -5.76 -3.12
C ARG A 86 -7.23 -6.43 -1.74
N LEU A 87 -8.04 -7.49 -1.58
CA LEU A 87 -8.22 -8.26 -0.35
C LEU A 87 -8.05 -9.78 -0.55
N GLU A 88 -7.60 -10.20 -1.72
CA GLU A 88 -7.42 -11.62 -2.03
C GLU A 88 -6.11 -12.14 -1.44
N ASP A 89 -6.16 -13.28 -0.75
CA ASP A 89 -4.99 -13.84 -0.06
C ASP A 89 -3.87 -14.24 -1.04
N SER A 90 -4.25 -14.61 -2.28
CA SER A 90 -3.34 -14.88 -3.40
C SER A 90 -2.64 -13.64 -3.96
N ASN A 91 -3.02 -12.45 -3.49
CA ASN A 91 -2.48 -11.16 -3.93
C ASN A 91 -1.73 -10.42 -2.80
N LEU A 92 -1.60 -11.00 -1.61
CA LEU A 92 -1.07 -10.35 -0.42
C LEU A 92 0.05 -11.17 0.23
N ILE A 93 1.19 -10.52 0.46
CA ILE A 93 2.38 -11.15 1.05
C ILE A 93 3.11 -10.19 2.00
N THR A 94 3.59 -10.68 3.14
CA THR A 94 4.35 -9.90 4.11
C THR A 94 5.82 -9.81 3.74
N LEU A 95 6.34 -8.60 3.57
CA LEU A 95 7.71 -8.31 3.17
C LEU A 95 8.36 -7.31 4.16
N SER A 96 9.69 -7.33 4.28
CA SER A 96 10.43 -6.24 4.93
C SER A 96 10.49 -5.02 4.00
N GLU A 97 10.78 -3.84 4.53
CA GLU A 97 10.95 -2.60 3.75
C GLU A 97 11.86 -2.79 2.52
N GLU A 98 13.04 -3.40 2.70
CA GLU A 98 13.99 -3.72 1.63
C GLU A 98 13.35 -4.51 0.48
N TYR A 99 12.62 -5.58 0.83
CA TYR A 99 12.01 -6.47 -0.15
C TYR A 99 10.74 -5.87 -0.76
N HIS A 100 10.03 -5.04 0.00
CA HIS A 100 8.90 -4.29 -0.49
C HIS A 100 9.32 -3.31 -1.59
N GLU A 101 10.42 -2.57 -1.40
CA GLU A 101 10.97 -1.67 -2.42
C GLU A 101 11.38 -2.44 -3.68
N LYS A 102 12.08 -3.58 -3.52
CA LYS A 102 12.48 -4.45 -4.63
C LYS A 102 11.29 -5.01 -5.42
N ALA A 103 10.18 -5.31 -4.74
CA ALA A 103 8.95 -5.74 -5.40
C ALA A 103 8.28 -4.58 -6.15
N GLU A 104 8.20 -3.39 -5.55
CA GLU A 104 7.61 -2.19 -6.17
C GLU A 104 8.39 -1.72 -7.42
N CYS A 105 9.73 -1.80 -7.41
CA CYS A 105 10.55 -1.45 -8.57
C CYS A 105 10.62 -2.56 -9.64
N GLY A 106 10.07 -3.74 -9.36
CA GLY A 106 10.04 -4.88 -10.28
C GLY A 106 11.32 -5.71 -10.35
N GLU A 107 12.29 -5.49 -9.43
CA GLU A 107 13.44 -6.40 -9.27
C GLU A 107 12.98 -7.81 -8.86
N ILE A 108 11.86 -7.88 -8.14
CA ILE A 108 11.21 -9.14 -7.75
C ILE A 108 9.90 -9.26 -8.50
N THR A 109 9.79 -10.33 -9.29
CA THR A 109 8.66 -10.52 -10.19
C THR A 109 7.38 -10.91 -9.44
N LYS A 110 6.24 -10.48 -9.97
CA LYS A 110 4.91 -10.86 -9.46
C LYS A 110 4.73 -12.38 -9.48
N GLU A 111 5.25 -13.03 -10.52
CA GLU A 111 5.19 -14.48 -10.71
C GLU A 111 5.93 -15.24 -9.60
N TYR A 112 7.09 -14.74 -9.17
CA TYR A 112 7.83 -15.33 -8.07
C TYR A 112 7.12 -15.16 -6.72
N LEU A 113 6.57 -13.97 -6.44
CA LEU A 113 5.77 -13.78 -5.23
C LEU A 113 4.52 -14.67 -5.21
N ARG A 114 3.88 -14.90 -6.37
CA ARG A 114 2.76 -15.83 -6.49
C ARG A 114 3.17 -17.28 -6.30
N SER A 115 4.33 -17.70 -6.82
CA SER A 115 4.81 -19.07 -6.62
C SER A 115 5.04 -19.36 -5.14
N ILE A 116 5.55 -18.38 -4.38
CA ILE A 116 5.68 -18.46 -2.92
C ILE A 116 4.33 -18.74 -2.25
N LEU A 117 3.29 -17.95 -2.58
CA LEU A 117 1.96 -18.13 -2.00
C LEU A 117 1.33 -19.46 -2.40
N LYS A 118 1.52 -19.91 -3.63
CA LYS A 118 1.05 -21.20 -4.12
C LYS A 118 1.72 -22.37 -3.40
N GLU A 119 3.04 -22.35 -3.30
CA GLU A 119 3.82 -23.42 -2.65
C GLU A 119 3.51 -23.54 -1.16
N GLN A 120 3.36 -22.40 -0.47
CA GLN A 120 3.19 -22.39 0.99
C GLN A 120 1.74 -22.58 1.44
N TYR A 121 0.78 -22.05 0.68
CA TYR A 121 -0.62 -21.96 1.10
C TYR A 121 -1.62 -22.56 0.11
N GLY A 122 -1.17 -23.01 -1.07
CA GLY A 122 -2.06 -23.50 -2.12
C GLY A 122 -2.92 -22.41 -2.77
N TYR A 123 -2.51 -21.14 -2.67
CA TYR A 123 -3.23 -20.04 -3.30
C TYR A 123 -2.90 -19.95 -4.79
N ASP A 124 -3.91 -20.23 -5.63
CA ASP A 124 -3.80 -20.07 -7.07
C ASP A 124 -4.07 -18.61 -7.50
N TYR A 125 -3.47 -18.26 -8.64
CA TYR A 125 -3.67 -16.97 -9.30
C TYR A 125 -4.00 -17.20 -10.78
N PRO A 126 -5.12 -16.67 -11.31
CA PRO A 126 -6.12 -15.86 -10.59
C PRO A 126 -6.87 -16.67 -9.51
N PRO A 127 -7.39 -16.02 -8.45
CA PRO A 127 -8.15 -16.71 -7.41
C PRO A 127 -9.47 -17.25 -7.99
N GLY A 128 -9.59 -18.58 -8.01
CA GLY A 128 -10.77 -19.28 -8.51
C GLY A 128 -10.76 -19.54 -10.02
N GLU A 129 -10.33 -20.75 -10.39
CA GLU A 129 -11.02 -21.61 -11.36
C GLU A 129 -11.55 -22.84 -10.62
#